data_AF-X1RIM9-F1
#
_entry.id   AF-X1RIM9-F1
#
_cell.length_a   1.000
_cell.length_b   1.000
_cell.length_c   1.000
_cell.angle_alpha   90.00
_cell.angle_beta   90.00
_cell.angle_gamma   90.00
#
_symmetry.space_group_name_H-M   'P 1'
#
loop_
_entity.id
_entity.type
_entity.pdbx_description
1 polymer ?
#
loop_
_entity_poly.entity_id
_entity_poly.type
_entity_poly.pdbx_seq_one_letter_code
_entity_poly.pdbx_strand_id
1 'polypeptide(L)'
;MNLMSDFLLTLILIVGSRFSVRMFNEMKFGSIYTRRKRTLIVGAGDAGEMTVREMIRQKDSEYVPVGFLDDDKAKIGHQIHGLKVFGKTDEVKKFIKKLAIDEIIIAIPSASGEVRKNITFKAKEEGIFCKTLPSLYEIIDGKAHLHQIRDIRIEDILGRKPVNLNYSQLLDQLEGKSILITGAGGSIGSELCRQVIRFKLL
;
A
#
# COMPACT_ATOMS: atom_id res chain seq x y z
N MET A 1 20.57 -21.84 -42.37
CA MET A 1 20.10 -21.41 -41.03
C MET A 1 18.66 -21.87 -40.94
N ASN A 2 18.36 -22.81 -40.04
CA ASN A 2 17.07 -23.51 -40.05
C ASN A 2 16.06 -22.64 -39.29
N LEU A 3 14.90 -22.35 -39.88
CA LEU A 3 13.85 -21.52 -39.24
C LEU A 3 13.49 -22.03 -37.83
N MET A 4 13.61 -23.34 -37.63
CA MET A 4 13.37 -24.01 -36.34
C MET A 4 14.43 -23.68 -35.29
N SER A 5 15.71 -23.50 -35.68
CA SER A 5 16.76 -23.08 -34.75
C SER A 5 16.56 -21.63 -34.32
N ASP A 6 16.14 -20.76 -35.23
CA ASP A 6 15.94 -19.34 -34.94
C ASP A 6 14.75 -19.13 -33.99
N PHE A 7 13.69 -19.92 -34.16
CA PHE A 7 12.53 -19.91 -33.26
C PHE A 7 12.90 -20.36 -31.84
N LEU A 8 13.66 -21.45 -31.71
CA LEU A 8 14.12 -21.96 -30.40
C LEU A 8 15.02 -20.95 -29.68
N LEU A 9 15.93 -20.30 -30.41
CA LEU A 9 16.86 -19.33 -29.84
C LEU A 9 16.13 -18.08 -29.33
N THR A 10 15.13 -17.60 -30.10
CA THR A 10 14.31 -16.46 -29.71
C THR A 10 13.47 -16.75 -28.46
N LEU A 11 12.87 -17.96 -28.39
CA LEU A 11 12.09 -18.39 -27.23
C LEU A 11 12.94 -18.41 -25.95
N ILE A 12 14.14 -18.99 -26.03
CA ILE A 12 15.07 -19.07 -24.90
C ILE A 12 15.51 -17.68 -24.44
N LEU A 13 15.77 -16.75 -25.36
CA LEU A 13 16.19 -15.39 -24.99
C LEU A 13 15.06 -14.58 -24.32
N ILE A 14 13.80 -14.73 -24.75
CA ILE A 14 12.68 -14.02 -24.14
C ILE A 14 12.37 -14.60 -22.76
N VAL A 15 12.29 -15.92 -22.63
CA VAL A 15 12.05 -16.57 -21.34
C VAL A 15 13.22 -16.33 -20.40
N GLY A 16 14.45 -16.51 -20.90
CA GLY A 16 15.68 -16.30 -20.16
C GLY A 16 15.84 -14.86 -19.69
N SER A 17 15.54 -13.85 -20.51
CA SER A 17 15.60 -12.44 -20.10
C SER A 17 14.54 -12.11 -19.04
N ARG A 18 13.29 -12.55 -19.20
CA ARG A 18 12.23 -12.33 -18.20
C ARG A 18 12.53 -13.04 -16.88
N PHE A 19 13.00 -14.28 -16.96
CA PHE A 19 13.39 -15.06 -15.80
C PHE A 19 14.61 -14.45 -15.11
N SER A 20 15.60 -13.98 -15.88
CA SER A 20 16.79 -13.30 -15.35
C SER A 20 16.43 -11.98 -14.66
N VAL A 21 15.53 -11.16 -15.23
CA VAL A 21 15.07 -9.93 -14.56
C VAL A 21 14.33 -10.26 -13.27
N ARG A 22 13.49 -11.29 -13.27
CA ARG A 22 12.80 -11.76 -12.05
C ARG A 22 13.80 -12.26 -11.01
N MET A 23 14.75 -13.10 -11.39
CA MET A 23 15.81 -13.62 -10.53
C MET A 23 16.73 -12.53 -10.00
N PHE A 24 17.16 -11.57 -10.82
CA PHE A 24 17.98 -10.44 -10.37
C PHE A 24 17.22 -9.53 -9.42
N ASN A 25 15.92 -9.33 -9.66
CA ASN A 25 15.07 -8.62 -8.71
C ASN A 25 14.91 -9.42 -7.42
N GLU A 26 14.62 -10.72 -7.49
CA GLU A 26 14.51 -11.58 -6.30
C GLU A 26 15.85 -11.76 -5.57
N MET A 27 17.01 -11.67 -6.23
CA MET A 27 18.33 -11.81 -5.59
C MET A 27 18.89 -10.50 -5.04
N LYS A 28 18.69 -9.36 -5.72
CA LYS A 28 19.02 -8.04 -5.15
C LYS A 28 18.01 -7.62 -4.08
N PHE A 29 16.78 -8.12 -4.13
CA PHE A 29 15.66 -7.65 -3.31
C PHE A 29 15.03 -8.75 -2.43
N GLY A 30 15.53 -9.98 -2.50
CA GLY A 30 15.17 -11.14 -1.68
C GLY A 30 16.41 -11.92 -1.23
N SER A 31 17.49 -11.21 -0.91
CA SER A 31 18.72 -11.82 -0.43
C SER A 31 18.60 -12.28 1.03
N ILE A 32 18.35 -13.58 1.17
CA ILE A 32 19.07 -14.53 2.03
C ILE A 32 18.74 -14.49 3.54
N TYR A 33 18.16 -15.61 3.98
CA TYR A 33 17.99 -16.05 5.37
C TYR A 33 19.04 -15.50 6.34
N THR A 34 18.58 -14.93 7.47
CA THR A 34 19.25 -14.58 8.75
C THR A 34 19.37 -13.09 9.16
N ARG A 35 18.71 -12.12 8.50
CA ARG A 35 18.54 -10.79 9.12
C ARG A 35 17.14 -10.22 8.89
N ARG A 36 16.45 -9.86 9.98
CA ARG A 36 15.18 -9.14 9.92
C ARG A 36 15.42 -7.75 9.31
N LYS A 37 14.53 -7.34 8.43
CA LYS A 37 14.59 -6.07 7.69
C LYS A 37 14.32 -4.91 8.63
N ARG A 38 15.21 -3.92 8.67
CA ARG A 38 15.01 -2.68 9.42
C ARG A 38 13.97 -1.83 8.70
N THR A 39 12.79 -1.73 9.30
CA THR A 39 11.62 -1.18 8.63
C THR A 39 11.24 0.19 9.19
N LEU A 40 11.13 1.17 8.30
CA LEU A 40 10.59 2.49 8.61
C LEU A 40 9.09 2.52 8.30
N ILE A 41 8.28 2.97 9.25
CA ILE A 41 6.83 3.04 9.10
C ILE A 41 6.44 4.45 8.70
N VAL A 42 5.74 4.60 7.58
CA VAL A 42 5.19 5.89 7.16
C VAL A 42 3.71 5.91 7.53
N GLY A 43 3.34 6.83 8.42
CA GLY A 43 2.06 6.89 9.12
C GLY A 43 2.19 6.44 10.57
N ALA A 44 2.04 7.37 11.51
CA ALA A 44 2.01 7.14 12.96
C ALA A 44 0.57 7.26 13.51
N GLY A 45 -0.43 6.91 12.70
CA GLY A 45 -1.82 6.74 13.15
C GLY A 45 -2.10 5.29 13.56
N ASP A 46 -3.37 4.98 13.80
CA ASP A 46 -3.82 3.68 14.30
C ASP A 46 -3.27 2.50 13.48
N ALA A 47 -3.33 2.59 12.15
CA ALA A 47 -2.83 1.54 11.26
C ALA A 47 -1.31 1.32 11.39
N GLY A 48 -0.53 2.39 11.57
CA GLY A 48 0.91 2.33 11.80
C GLY A 48 1.25 1.74 13.16
N GLU A 49 0.57 2.21 14.21
CA GLU A 49 0.73 1.68 15.56
C GLU A 49 0.41 0.18 15.60
N MET A 50 -0.73 -0.23 15.04
CA MET A 50 -1.15 -1.64 14.98
C MET A 50 -0.15 -2.49 14.20
N THR A 51 0.38 -1.99 13.09
CA THR A 51 1.41 -2.67 12.32
C THR A 51 2.65 -2.94 13.16
N VAL A 52 3.15 -1.94 13.88
CA VAL A 52 4.30 -2.09 14.79
C VAL A 52 3.99 -3.05 15.92
N ARG A 53 2.81 -2.95 16.52
CA ARG A 53 2.38 -3.86 17.58
C ARG A 53 2.41 -5.31 17.13
N GLU A 54 1.90 -5.59 15.93
CA GLU A 54 1.94 -6.92 15.33
C GLU A 54 3.38 -7.40 15.04
N MET A 55 4.26 -6.52 14.54
CA MET A 55 5.70 -6.85 14.34
C MET A 55 6.38 -7.23 15.65
N ILE A 56 6.11 -6.48 16.72
CA ILE A 56 6.69 -6.75 18.04
C ILE A 56 6.13 -8.06 18.62
N ARG A 57 4.83 -8.32 18.43
CA ARG A 57 4.17 -9.54 18.94
C ARG A 57 4.66 -10.80 18.23
N GLN A 58 4.88 -10.75 16.92
CA GLN A 58 5.32 -11.89 16.14
C GLN A 58 6.83 -12.07 16.27
N LYS A 59 7.24 -13.01 17.13
CA LYS A 59 8.67 -13.30 17.36
C LYS A 59 9.42 -13.66 16.09
N ASP A 60 8.78 -14.21 15.08
CA ASP A 60 9.40 -14.59 13.80
C ASP A 60 9.11 -13.59 12.68
N SER A 61 8.72 -12.36 13.02
CA SER A 61 8.49 -11.30 12.02
C SER A 61 9.76 -11.05 11.19
N GLU A 62 9.58 -10.98 9.87
CA GLU A 62 10.62 -10.55 8.93
C GLU A 62 11.06 -9.09 9.17
N TYR A 63 10.23 -8.30 9.86
CA TYR A 63 10.40 -6.86 10.04
C TYR A 63 10.88 -6.51 11.45
N VAL A 64 11.77 -5.51 11.53
CA VAL A 64 12.19 -4.85 12.77
C VAL A 64 11.84 -3.38 12.66
N PRO A 65 10.81 -2.91 13.37
CA PRO A 65 10.39 -1.52 13.26
C PRO A 65 11.44 -0.60 13.88
N VAL A 66 11.90 0.39 13.11
CA VAL A 66 12.93 1.35 13.53
C VAL A 66 12.33 2.66 14.04
N GLY A 67 11.17 3.04 13.48
CA GLY A 67 10.42 4.21 13.88
C GLY A 67 9.45 4.68 12.82
N PHE A 68 8.95 5.89 13.01
CA PHE A 68 7.85 6.43 12.22
C PHE A 68 8.23 7.72 11.50
N LEU A 69 7.53 7.99 10.39
CA LEU A 69 7.34 9.33 9.82
C LEU A 69 5.86 9.64 9.77
N ASP A 70 5.48 10.87 10.12
CA ASP A 70 4.11 11.35 10.06
C ASP A 70 4.11 12.86 9.80
N ASP A 71 3.15 13.35 9.02
CA ASP A 71 3.05 14.77 8.68
C ASP A 71 2.36 15.59 9.78
N ASP A 72 1.71 14.93 10.74
CA ASP A 72 1.20 15.56 11.95
C ASP A 72 2.35 16.03 12.84
N LYS A 73 2.54 17.36 12.89
CA LYS A 73 3.57 18.01 13.70
C LYS A 73 3.45 17.69 15.18
N ALA A 74 2.25 17.42 15.70
CA ALA A 74 2.06 17.08 17.10
C ALA A 74 2.71 15.73 17.44
N LYS A 75 2.82 14.81 16.48
CA LYS A 75 3.44 13.49 16.69
C LYS A 75 4.95 13.51 16.56
N ILE A 76 5.51 14.44 15.77
CA ILE A 76 6.96 14.51 15.55
C ILE A 76 7.69 14.68 16.89
N GLY A 77 8.69 13.83 17.14
CA GLY A 77 9.44 13.80 18.40
C GLY A 77 8.87 12.88 19.47
N HIS A 78 7.58 12.51 19.39
CA HIS A 78 6.96 11.57 20.32
C HIS A 78 7.43 10.14 20.06
N GLN A 79 7.17 9.27 21.04
CA GLN A 79 7.41 7.84 20.95
C GLN A 79 6.11 7.06 20.97
N ILE A 80 6.01 6.05 20.11
CA ILE A 80 4.92 5.08 20.05
C ILE A 80 5.55 3.70 20.17
N HIS A 81 5.14 2.92 21.17
CA HIS A 81 5.79 1.64 21.50
C HIS A 81 7.33 1.74 21.67
N GLY A 82 7.81 2.87 22.21
CA GLY A 82 9.24 3.15 22.38
C GLY A 82 9.99 3.56 21.10
N LEU A 83 9.29 3.65 19.97
CA LEU A 83 9.85 4.05 18.69
C LEU A 83 9.52 5.51 18.37
N LYS A 84 10.52 6.27 17.92
CA LYS A 84 10.37 7.71 17.67
C LYS A 84 9.65 8.01 16.36
N VAL A 85 8.82 9.04 16.36
CA VAL A 85 8.36 9.71 15.14
C VAL A 85 9.42 10.75 14.75
N PHE A 86 10.18 10.46 13.70
CA PHE A 86 11.41 11.18 13.39
C PHE A 86 11.19 12.54 12.71
N GLY A 87 10.15 12.65 11.90
CA GLY A 87 9.87 13.83 11.08
C GLY A 87 8.74 13.57 10.09
N LYS A 88 8.67 14.43 9.09
CA LYS A 88 7.62 14.38 8.06
C LYS A 88 7.87 13.29 7.04
N THR A 89 6.82 12.87 6.35
CA THR A 89 6.90 11.86 5.28
C THR A 89 7.80 12.33 4.13
N ASP A 90 7.87 13.64 3.89
CA ASP A 90 8.73 14.21 2.87
C ASP A 90 10.24 14.09 3.14
N GLU A 91 10.62 13.88 4.40
CA GLU A 91 12.02 13.69 4.83
C GLU A 91 12.47 12.23 4.72
N VAL A 92 11.69 11.35 4.09
CA VAL A 92 11.97 9.90 4.03
C VAL A 92 13.40 9.57 3.59
N LYS A 93 13.94 10.23 2.55
CA LYS A 93 15.33 10.01 2.07
C LYS A 93 16.38 10.21 3.15
N LYS A 94 16.22 11.28 3.94
CA LYS A 94 17.14 11.64 5.03
C LYS A 94 17.17 10.53 6.08
N PHE A 95 16.01 9.99 6.44
CA PHE A 95 15.91 8.97 7.47
C PHE A 95 16.25 7.56 6.99
N ILE A 96 16.07 7.25 5.70
CA ILE A 96 16.59 6.01 5.09
C ILE A 96 18.10 5.87 5.36
N LYS A 97 18.88 6.89 4.99
CA LYS A 97 20.34 6.89 5.18
C LYS A 97 20.74 6.90 6.64
N LYS A 98 20.17 7.83 7.41
CA LYS A 98 20.54 8.06 8.81
C LYS A 98 20.28 6.84 9.69
N LEU A 99 19.24 6.06 9.38
CA LEU A 99 18.79 4.96 10.21
C LEU A 99 19.11 3.58 9.63
N ALA A 100 19.81 3.49 8.50
CA ALA A 100 20.09 2.24 7.79
C ALA A 100 18.81 1.40 7.62
N ILE A 101 17.84 1.96 6.88
CA ILE A 101 16.55 1.33 6.62
C ILE A 101 16.68 0.38 5.43
N ASP A 102 16.16 -0.83 5.58
CA ASP A 102 16.13 -1.86 4.53
C ASP A 102 14.78 -1.86 3.78
N GLU A 103 13.70 -1.48 4.47
CA GLU A 103 12.34 -1.50 3.90
C GLU A 103 11.44 -0.39 4.47
N ILE A 104 10.47 0.06 3.68
CA ILE A 104 9.46 1.01 4.12
C ILE A 104 8.08 0.38 4.05
N ILE A 105 7.27 0.57 5.09
CA ILE A 105 5.85 0.24 5.07
C ILE A 105 5.04 1.52 5.14
N ILE A 106 4.23 1.76 4.11
CA ILE A 106 3.23 2.83 4.10
C ILE A 106 1.98 2.32 4.83
N ALA A 107 1.86 2.72 6.09
CA ALA A 107 0.76 2.38 6.98
C ALA A 107 -0.27 3.52 7.06
N ILE A 108 -0.61 4.10 5.91
CA ILE A 108 -1.65 5.12 5.77
C ILE A 108 -2.69 4.59 4.78
N PRO A 109 -3.62 3.71 5.20
CA PRO A 109 -4.58 3.07 4.29
C PRO A 109 -5.46 4.09 3.54
N SER A 110 -5.67 5.27 4.13
CA SER A 110 -6.39 6.40 3.54
C SER A 110 -5.54 7.35 2.68
N ALA A 111 -4.22 7.14 2.57
CA ALA A 111 -3.36 8.00 1.77
C ALA A 111 -3.76 7.97 0.30
N SER A 112 -3.75 9.14 -0.33
CA SER A 112 -3.95 9.27 -1.77
C SER A 112 -2.84 8.57 -2.55
N GLY A 113 -3.14 8.21 -3.80
CA GLY A 113 -2.12 7.60 -4.67
C GLY A 113 -0.92 8.51 -4.91
N GLU A 114 -1.13 9.84 -4.91
CA GLU A 114 -0.06 10.82 -5.04
C GLU A 114 0.90 10.81 -3.85
N VAL A 115 0.38 10.73 -2.62
CA VAL A 115 1.22 10.61 -1.41
C VAL A 115 2.04 9.32 -1.45
N ARG A 116 1.38 8.19 -1.78
CA ARG A 116 2.05 6.89 -1.93
C ARG A 116 3.12 6.93 -3.01
N LYS A 117 2.83 7.56 -4.15
CA LYS A 117 3.76 7.78 -5.26
C LYS A 117 4.99 8.55 -4.82
N ASN A 118 4.80 9.68 -4.13
CA ASN A 118 5.88 10.54 -3.67
C ASN A 118 6.82 9.79 -2.72
N ILE A 119 6.27 9.10 -1.72
CA ILE A 119 7.05 8.28 -0.78
C ILE A 119 7.81 7.17 -1.52
N THR A 120 7.11 6.45 -2.40
CA THR A 120 7.69 5.32 -3.15
C THR A 120 8.83 5.77 -4.07
N PHE A 121 8.66 6.89 -4.77
CA PHE A 121 9.68 7.44 -5.66
C PHE A 121 10.92 7.86 -4.86
N LYS A 122 10.71 8.58 -3.75
CA LYS A 122 11.79 9.01 -2.86
C LYS A 122 12.57 7.83 -2.28
N ALA A 123 11.88 6.76 -1.89
CA ALA A 123 12.51 5.54 -1.40
C ALA A 123 13.29 4.78 -2.49
N LYS A 124 12.72 4.70 -3.69
CA LYS A 124 13.34 4.03 -4.84
C LYS A 124 14.63 4.69 -5.30
N GLU A 125 14.71 6.02 -5.23
CA GLU A 125 15.96 6.75 -5.49
C GLU A 125 17.10 6.33 -4.53
N GLU A 126 16.76 5.86 -3.34
CA GLU A 126 17.72 5.34 -2.34
C GLU A 126 17.84 3.82 -2.39
N GLY A 127 17.25 3.16 -3.39
CA GLY A 127 17.30 1.70 -3.57
C GLY A 127 16.41 0.91 -2.60
N ILE A 128 15.49 1.55 -1.89
CA ILE A 128 14.62 0.92 -0.88
C ILE A 128 13.25 0.57 -1.44
N PHE A 129 12.75 -0.60 -1.05
CA PHE A 129 11.41 -1.09 -1.40
C PHE A 129 10.36 -0.53 -0.46
N CYS A 130 9.20 -0.21 -1.04
CA CYS A 130 8.03 0.17 -0.29
C CYS A 130 6.97 -0.94 -0.39
N LYS A 131 6.48 -1.35 0.78
CA LYS A 131 5.26 -2.12 0.92
C LYS A 131 4.15 -1.23 1.48
N THR A 132 2.92 -1.70 1.42
CA THR A 132 1.76 -0.97 1.91
C THR A 132 0.76 -1.91 2.56
N LEU A 133 0.00 -1.35 3.50
CA LEU A 133 -1.29 -1.92 3.87
C LEU A 133 -2.31 -1.70 2.75
N PRO A 134 -3.27 -2.63 2.60
CA PRO A 134 -4.38 -2.46 1.67
C PRO A 134 -5.25 -1.26 2.09
N SER A 135 -6.11 -0.80 1.18
CA SER A 135 -7.00 0.34 1.47
C SER A 135 -8.00 -0.01 2.57
N LEU A 136 -8.60 0.99 3.23
CA LEU A 136 -9.64 0.74 4.24
C LEU A 136 -10.80 -0.13 3.72
N TYR A 137 -11.16 -0.01 2.43
CA TYR A 137 -12.21 -0.82 1.80
C TYR A 137 -11.84 -2.30 1.63
N GLU A 138 -10.54 -2.61 1.60
CA GLU A 138 -10.01 -3.96 1.45
C GLU A 138 -9.75 -4.64 2.80
N ILE A 139 -9.76 -3.89 3.91
CA ILE A 139 -9.57 -4.41 5.26
C ILE A 139 -10.93 -4.83 5.82
N ILE A 140 -11.16 -6.14 5.91
CA ILE A 140 -12.46 -6.73 6.31
C ILE A 140 -12.82 -6.44 7.78
N ASP A 141 -11.85 -6.38 8.68
CA ASP A 141 -12.07 -6.25 10.13
C ASP A 141 -11.59 -4.91 10.72
N GLY A 142 -11.17 -3.97 9.87
CA GLY A 142 -10.56 -2.71 10.27
C GLY A 142 -9.19 -2.84 10.97
N LYS A 143 -8.59 -4.04 11.00
CA LYS A 143 -7.31 -4.28 11.70
C LYS A 143 -6.17 -4.45 10.71
N ALA A 144 -5.03 -3.86 11.03
CA ALA A 144 -3.79 -4.08 10.30
C ALA A 144 -3.15 -5.40 10.74
N HIS A 145 -3.01 -6.36 9.82
CA HIS A 145 -2.31 -7.61 10.04
C HIS A 145 -1.05 -7.71 9.17
N LEU A 146 0.02 -8.36 9.65
CA LEU A 146 1.26 -8.45 8.87
C LEU A 146 1.08 -9.20 7.54
N HIS A 147 0.19 -10.20 7.48
CA HIS A 147 -0.08 -10.95 6.25
C HIS A 147 -0.77 -10.11 5.16
N GLN A 148 -1.32 -8.94 5.51
CA GLN A 148 -1.93 -8.01 4.57
C GLN A 148 -0.90 -7.05 3.95
N ILE A 149 0.31 -6.95 4.52
CA ILE A 149 1.38 -6.13 3.97
C ILE A 149 1.77 -6.71 2.61
N ARG A 150 1.69 -5.88 1.57
CA ARG A 150 1.99 -6.27 0.20
C ARG A 150 2.86 -5.23 -0.49
N ASP A 151 3.50 -5.63 -1.57
CA ASP A 151 4.23 -4.69 -2.42
C ASP A 151 3.27 -3.62 -2.99
N ILE A 152 3.81 -2.42 -3.17
CA ILE A 152 3.08 -1.34 -3.82
C ILE A 152 2.86 -1.70 -5.28
N ARG A 153 1.60 -1.65 -5.70
CA ARG A 153 1.17 -1.92 -7.07
C ARG A 153 0.96 -0.60 -7.82
N ILE A 154 0.87 -0.69 -9.14
CA ILE A 154 0.68 0.50 -9.99
C ILE A 154 -0.64 1.21 -9.66
N GLU A 155 -1.68 0.46 -9.27
CA GLU A 155 -2.99 0.98 -8.91
C GLU A 155 -2.95 1.84 -7.63
N ASP A 156 -2.09 1.48 -6.66
CA ASP A 156 -1.90 2.23 -5.42
C ASP A 156 -1.28 3.61 -5.66
N ILE A 157 -0.52 3.74 -6.75
CA ILE A 157 0.23 4.95 -7.13
C ILE A 157 -0.61 5.81 -8.08
N LEU A 158 -1.29 5.16 -9.04
CA LEU A 158 -2.17 5.84 -10.00
C LEU A 158 -3.39 6.41 -9.29
N GLY A 159 -3.87 5.73 -8.24
CA GLY A 159 -5.03 6.11 -7.47
C GLY A 159 -6.29 6.17 -8.33
N ARG A 160 -7.23 5.24 -8.14
CA ARG A 160 -8.62 5.67 -8.40
C ARG A 160 -8.89 6.77 -7.39
N LYS A 161 -9.07 8.01 -7.86
CA LYS A 161 -9.57 9.09 -7.00
C LYS A 161 -10.77 8.51 -6.26
N PRO A 162 -10.75 8.38 -4.92
CA PRO A 162 -11.97 8.05 -4.22
C PRO A 162 -12.96 9.14 -4.61
N VAL A 163 -14.06 8.75 -5.25
CA VAL A 163 -15.16 9.67 -5.44
C VAL A 163 -15.63 9.95 -4.02
N ASN A 164 -15.31 11.14 -3.51
CA ASN A 164 -15.97 11.67 -2.33
C ASN A 164 -17.43 11.84 -2.73
N LEU A 165 -18.23 10.78 -2.50
CA LEU A 165 -19.67 10.86 -2.57
C LEU A 165 -20.07 11.77 -1.42
N ASN A 166 -20.24 13.05 -1.72
CA ASN A 166 -20.79 13.97 -0.75
C ASN A 166 -22.26 13.60 -0.56
N TYR A 167 -22.52 12.77 0.45
CA TYR A 167 -23.86 12.21 0.70
C TYR A 167 -24.92 13.29 0.87
N SER A 168 -24.58 14.51 1.33
CA SER A 168 -25.54 15.62 1.39
C SER A 168 -25.92 16.16 0.02
N GLN A 169 -24.96 16.29 -0.91
CA GLN A 169 -25.25 16.64 -2.30
C GLN A 169 -25.99 15.53 -3.04
N LEU A 170 -25.70 14.26 -2.70
CA LEU A 170 -26.39 13.11 -3.26
C LEU A 170 -27.84 13.04 -2.78
N LEU A 171 -28.10 13.36 -1.50
CA LEU A 171 -29.43 13.44 -0.90
C LEU A 171 -30.32 14.43 -1.67
N ASP A 172 -29.84 15.67 -1.87
CA ASP A 172 -30.57 16.70 -2.62
C ASP A 172 -30.86 16.28 -4.08
N GLN A 173 -29.99 15.45 -4.66
CA GLN A 173 -30.12 15.01 -6.04
C GLN A 173 -30.99 13.76 -6.21
N LEU A 174 -31.18 12.94 -5.18
CA LEU A 174 -31.88 11.65 -5.27
C LEU A 174 -33.21 11.63 -4.51
N GLU A 175 -33.42 12.53 -3.55
CA GLU A 175 -34.67 12.59 -2.78
C GLU A 175 -35.87 12.86 -3.71
N GLY A 176 -36.91 12.04 -3.55
CA GLY A 176 -38.12 12.15 -4.35
C GLY A 176 -37.93 11.88 -5.85
N LYS A 177 -36.92 11.09 -6.25
CA LYS A 177 -36.74 10.65 -7.64
C LYS A 177 -36.93 9.14 -7.79
N SER A 178 -37.45 8.73 -8.95
CA SER A 178 -37.45 7.32 -9.37
C SER A 178 -36.11 6.96 -9.99
N ILE A 179 -35.46 5.92 -9.47
CA ILE A 179 -34.12 5.50 -9.88
C ILE A 179 -34.19 4.11 -10.52
N LEU A 180 -33.74 3.99 -11.77
CA LEU A 180 -33.61 2.71 -12.47
C LEU A 180 -32.16 2.20 -12.39
N ILE A 181 -31.97 1.04 -11.77
CA ILE A 181 -30.67 0.37 -11.71
C ILE A 181 -30.65 -0.77 -12.74
N THR A 182 -29.81 -0.66 -13.76
CA THR A 182 -29.60 -1.72 -14.74
C THR A 182 -28.51 -2.69 -14.27
N GLY A 183 -28.66 -3.99 -14.55
CA GLY A 183 -27.68 -5.00 -14.14
C GLY A 183 -27.67 -5.37 -12.65
N ALA A 184 -28.80 -5.25 -11.95
CA ALA A 184 -28.93 -5.52 -10.51
C ALA A 184 -28.59 -6.97 -10.08
N GLY A 185 -28.53 -7.92 -11.01
CA GLY A 185 -28.18 -9.33 -10.74
C GLY A 185 -26.69 -9.59 -10.46
N GLY A 186 -25.80 -8.61 -10.67
CA GLY A 186 -24.37 -8.72 -10.33
C GLY A 186 -24.04 -8.18 -8.94
N SER A 187 -22.85 -8.51 -8.42
CA SER A 187 -22.37 -8.06 -7.11
C SER A 187 -22.36 -6.53 -6.96
N ILE A 188 -22.01 -5.80 -8.03
CA ILE A 188 -22.02 -4.33 -8.07
C ILE A 188 -23.45 -3.78 -8.04
N GLY A 189 -24.34 -4.32 -8.87
CA GLY A 189 -25.74 -3.87 -8.94
C GLY A 189 -26.48 -4.11 -7.64
N SER A 190 -26.25 -5.25 -6.98
CA SER A 190 -26.82 -5.56 -5.67
C SER A 190 -26.35 -4.60 -4.57
N GLU A 191 -25.08 -4.15 -4.62
CA GLU A 191 -24.55 -3.19 -3.66
C GLU A 191 -25.10 -1.78 -3.91
N LEU A 192 -25.25 -1.37 -5.17
CA LEU A 192 -25.92 -0.11 -5.52
C LEU A 192 -27.38 -0.07 -5.04
N CYS A 193 -28.15 -1.15 -5.20
CA CYS A 193 -29.51 -1.24 -4.66
C CYS A 193 -29.53 -1.05 -3.13
N ARG A 194 -28.62 -1.69 -2.39
CA ARG A 194 -28.50 -1.57 -0.93
C ARG A 194 -28.11 -0.16 -0.46
N GLN A 195 -27.38 0.59 -1.28
CA GLN A 195 -27.00 1.96 -0.96
C GLN A 195 -28.14 2.93 -1.29
N VAL A 196 -28.78 2.78 -2.44
CA VAL A 196 -29.84 3.68 -2.91
C VAL A 196 -31.10 3.59 -2.06
N ILE A 197 -31.45 2.40 -1.56
CA ILE A 197 -32.66 2.19 -0.72
C ILE A 197 -32.62 2.93 0.63
N ARG A 198 -31.44 3.40 1.05
CA ARG A 198 -31.28 4.18 2.30
C ARG A 198 -31.77 5.62 2.14
N PHE A 199 -32.02 6.06 0.92
CA PHE A 199 -32.56 7.38 0.61
C PHE A 199 -34.08 7.36 0.49
N LYS A 200 -34.72 8.50 0.74
CA LYS A 200 -36.17 8.66 0.58
C LYS A 200 -36.52 8.81 -0.89
N LEU A 201 -36.86 7.69 -1.52
CA LEU A 201 -37.31 7.63 -2.93
C LEU A 201 -38.81 7.97 -3.02
N LEU A 202 -39.29 8.23 -4.24
CA LEU A 202 -40.72 8.35 -4.56
C LEU A 202 -41.45 7.02 -4.40
#